data_AF-A0A257MY42-F1
#
_entry.id   AF-A0A257MY42-F1
#
_cell.length_a   1.000
_cell.length_b   1.000
_cell.length_c   1.000
_cell.angle_alpha   90.00
_cell.angle_beta   90.00
_cell.angle_gamma   90.00
#
_symmetry.space_group_name_H-M   'P 1'
#
loop_
_entity.id
_entity.type
_entity.pdbx_description
1 polymer ?
#
loop_
_entity_poly.entity_id
_entity_poly.type
_entity_poly.pdbx_seq_one_letter_code
_entity_poly.pdbx_strand_id
1 'polypeptide(L)'
;GMTKFLLEMGAEPADVLCNHANKRWLKAMDKMLKASPYGQNTVVHIGKDLWHFRSLVFTNKPDFMIGNSYGKFIQRDTFYKGEAFEVPLIRIGFPIFDRHHLHRMTTLGYEGAIYMLTTLVNAILEQLDKETKGMGTTDYNYDLVR
;
A
#
# COMPACT_ATOMS: atom_id res chain seq x y z
N GLY A 1 -9.49 9.88 2.09
CA GLY A 1 -8.30 10.18 2.90
C GLY A 1 -7.08 9.64 2.19
N MET A 2 -6.66 8.41 2.54
CA MET A 2 -5.46 7.77 2.00
C MET A 2 -5.31 7.85 0.47
N THR A 3 -6.33 7.46 -0.30
CA THR A 3 -6.29 7.54 -1.77
C THR A 3 -6.01 8.96 -2.27
N LYS A 4 -6.61 10.00 -1.67
CA LYS A 4 -6.35 11.39 -2.08
C LYS A 4 -4.90 11.79 -1.82
N PHE A 5 -4.37 11.40 -0.66
CA PHE A 5 -2.99 11.67 -0.28
C PHE A 5 -2.00 10.97 -1.23
N LEU A 6 -2.25 9.70 -1.58
CA LEU A 6 -1.43 8.98 -2.56
C LEU A 6 -1.41 9.69 -3.92
N LEU A 7 -2.57 10.14 -4.41
CA LEU A 7 -2.64 10.91 -5.66
C LEU A 7 -1.87 12.25 -5.59
N GLU A 8 -1.84 12.89 -4.42
CA GLU A 8 -1.08 14.14 -4.22
C GLU A 8 0.43 13.91 -4.23
N MET A 9 0.89 12.74 -3.77
CA MET A 9 2.30 12.35 -3.80
C MET A 9 2.73 11.77 -5.15
N GLY A 10 1.82 11.65 -6.12
CA GLY A 10 2.09 11.05 -7.43
C GLY A 10 2.14 9.53 -7.43
N ALA A 11 1.62 8.88 -6.38
CA ALA A 11 1.48 7.44 -6.33
C ALA A 11 0.15 6.98 -6.99
N GLU A 12 0.17 5.79 -7.57
CA GLU A 12 -1.00 5.19 -8.23
C GLU A 12 -1.67 4.15 -7.33
N PRO A 13 -2.82 4.45 -6.70
CA PRO A 13 -3.56 3.47 -5.93
C PRO A 13 -4.32 2.53 -6.87
N ALA A 14 -3.68 1.49 -7.39
CA ALA A 14 -4.24 0.59 -8.42
C ALA A 14 -5.59 -0.04 -8.00
N ASP A 15 -5.65 -0.66 -6.82
CA ASP A 15 -6.86 -1.29 -6.29
C ASP A 15 -7.23 -0.69 -4.94
N VAL A 16 -8.41 -0.05 -4.85
CA VAL A 16 -8.93 0.53 -3.62
C VAL A 16 -10.14 -0.25 -3.15
N LEU A 17 -10.00 -0.97 -2.04
CA LEU A 17 -11.07 -1.79 -1.49
C LEU A 17 -11.62 -1.19 -0.18
N CYS A 18 -12.94 -1.07 -0.10
CA CYS A 18 -13.65 -0.74 1.13
C CYS A 18 -14.89 -1.63 1.29
N ASN A 19 -14.81 -2.62 2.18
CA ASN A 19 -15.87 -3.60 2.38
C ASN A 19 -17.21 -2.96 2.78
N HIS A 20 -17.19 -2.01 3.72
CA HIS A 20 -18.39 -1.41 4.31
C HIS A 20 -18.84 -0.11 3.62
N ALA A 21 -18.29 0.22 2.45
CA ALA A 21 -18.68 1.40 1.69
C ALA A 21 -19.99 1.19 0.90
N ASN A 22 -20.64 2.31 0.56
CA ASN A 22 -21.87 2.34 -0.22
C ASN A 22 -21.68 2.96 -1.62
N LYS A 23 -22.72 2.89 -2.46
CA LYS A 23 -22.70 3.44 -3.83
C LYS A 23 -22.49 4.96 -3.88
N ARG A 24 -22.89 5.71 -2.85
CA ARG A 24 -22.65 7.17 -2.79
C ARG A 24 -21.17 7.48 -2.60
N TRP A 25 -20.50 6.72 -1.73
CA TRP A 25 -19.05 6.82 -1.53
C TRP A 25 -18.29 6.45 -2.80
N LEU A 26 -18.69 5.37 -3.48
CA LEU A 26 -18.09 4.96 -4.76
C LEU A 26 -18.10 6.11 -5.79
N LYS A 27 -19.26 6.75 -6.00
CA LYS A 27 -19.36 7.91 -6.91
C LYS A 27 -18.43 9.06 -6.53
N ALA A 28 -18.23 9.31 -5.24
CA ALA A 28 -17.31 10.35 -4.78
C ALA A 28 -15.84 9.98 -5.04
N MET A 29 -15.49 8.70 -4.84
CA MET A 29 -14.16 8.18 -5.18
C MET A 29 -13.88 8.28 -6.67
N ASP A 30 -14.82 7.84 -7.52
CA ASP A 30 -14.67 7.91 -8.99
C ASP A 30 -14.48 9.36 -9.46
N LYS A 31 -15.23 10.31 -8.88
CA LYS A 31 -15.06 11.74 -9.19
C LYS A 31 -13.67 12.25 -8.80
N MET A 32 -13.16 11.86 -7.64
CA MET A 32 -11.85 12.24 -7.16
C MET A 32 -10.73 11.64 -8.03
N LEU A 33 -10.85 10.37 -8.42
CA LEU A 33 -9.86 9.67 -9.24
C LEU A 33 -9.76 10.28 -10.64
N LYS A 34 -10.90 10.60 -11.26
CA LYS A 34 -10.94 11.27 -12.58
C LYS A 34 -10.28 12.65 -12.60
N ALA A 35 -10.17 13.32 -11.45
CA ALA A 35 -9.55 14.62 -11.34
C ALA A 35 -8.01 14.56 -11.26
N SER A 36 -7.42 13.37 -11.14
CA SER A 36 -5.97 13.18 -11.05
C SER A 36 -5.45 12.30 -12.19
N PRO A 37 -4.29 12.61 -12.80
CA PRO A 37 -3.66 11.72 -13.76
C PRO A 37 -3.27 10.37 -13.13
N TYR A 38 -2.93 10.35 -11.85
CA TYR A 38 -2.54 9.14 -11.11
C TYR A 38 -3.72 8.23 -10.73
N GLY A 39 -4.96 8.65 -10.99
CA GLY A 39 -6.18 7.90 -10.67
C GLY A 39 -6.79 7.16 -11.85
N GLN A 40 -6.22 7.26 -13.05
CA GLN A 40 -6.85 6.76 -14.29
C GLN A 40 -6.99 5.25 -14.33
N ASN A 41 -6.01 4.53 -13.75
CA ASN A 41 -5.99 3.07 -13.70
C ASN A 41 -6.57 2.50 -12.40
N THR A 42 -7.09 3.34 -11.51
CA THR A 42 -7.60 2.89 -10.21
C THR A 42 -8.96 2.23 -10.33
N VAL A 43 -9.10 1.03 -9.76
CA VAL A 43 -10.38 0.34 -9.61
C VAL A 43 -10.83 0.39 -8.15
N VAL A 44 -12.08 0.81 -7.93
CA VAL A 44 -12.67 0.92 -6.58
C VAL A 44 -13.65 -0.23 -6.34
N HIS A 45 -13.42 -0.98 -5.27
CA HIS A 45 -14.18 -2.16 -4.90
C HIS A 45 -14.96 -1.92 -3.60
N ILE A 46 -16.29 -1.99 -3.66
CA ILE A 46 -17.19 -1.92 -2.48
C ILE A 46 -17.85 -3.27 -2.20
N GLY A 47 -18.10 -3.60 -0.93
CA GLY A 47 -18.72 -4.89 -0.55
C GLY A 47 -17.84 -6.12 -0.80
N LYS A 48 -16.56 -5.93 -1.10
CA LYS A 48 -15.57 -7.00 -1.30
C LYS A 48 -14.74 -7.20 -0.05
N ASP A 49 -14.26 -8.42 0.17
CA ASP A 49 -13.46 -8.80 1.33
C ASP A 49 -11.96 -8.93 0.98
N LEU A 50 -11.16 -9.32 1.97
CA LEU A 50 -9.72 -9.52 1.79
C LEU A 50 -9.36 -10.75 0.95
N TRP A 51 -10.28 -11.69 0.77
CA TRP A 51 -10.07 -12.82 -0.14
C TRP A 51 -10.15 -12.38 -1.60
N HIS A 52 -11.09 -11.48 -1.92
CA HIS A 52 -11.12 -10.80 -3.21
C HIS A 52 -9.86 -9.95 -3.40
N PHE A 53 -9.44 -9.21 -2.36
CA PHE A 53 -8.22 -8.41 -2.40
C PHE A 53 -6.99 -9.26 -2.71
N ARG A 54 -6.87 -10.43 -2.08
CA ARG A 54 -5.81 -11.40 -2.35
C ARG A 54 -5.73 -11.75 -3.83
N SER A 55 -6.86 -12.07 -4.47
CA SER A 55 -6.89 -12.35 -5.91
C SER A 55 -6.41 -11.17 -6.76
N LEU A 56 -6.84 -9.95 -6.43
CA LEU A 56 -6.44 -8.73 -7.14
C LEU A 56 -4.92 -8.54 -7.11
N VAL A 57 -4.32 -8.66 -5.92
CA VAL A 57 -2.87 -8.52 -5.71
C VAL A 57 -2.05 -9.56 -6.49
N PHE A 58 -2.63 -10.73 -6.80
CA PHE A 58 -1.97 -11.73 -7.66
C PHE A 58 -2.09 -11.45 -9.15
N THR A 59 -3.23 -10.92 -9.60
CA THR A 59 -3.51 -10.67 -11.03
C THR A 59 -2.96 -9.33 -11.51
N ASN A 60 -2.99 -8.33 -10.64
CA ASN A 60 -2.52 -6.97 -10.87
C ASN A 60 -1.58 -6.62 -9.71
N LYS A 61 -0.33 -7.08 -9.77
CA LYS A 61 0.63 -6.95 -8.67
C LYS A 61 0.96 -5.47 -8.42
N PRO A 62 0.58 -4.90 -7.26
CA PRO A 62 1.10 -3.61 -6.85
C PRO A 62 2.48 -3.77 -6.19
N ASP A 63 3.16 -2.66 -5.94
CA ASP A 63 4.42 -2.66 -5.19
C ASP A 63 4.19 -2.93 -3.71
N PHE A 64 3.18 -2.27 -3.11
CA PHE A 64 2.85 -2.37 -1.70
C PHE A 64 1.35 -2.51 -1.45
N MET A 65 1.00 -3.12 -0.31
CA MET A 65 -0.33 -3.04 0.27
C MET A 65 -0.34 -2.12 1.48
N ILE A 66 -1.33 -1.23 1.59
CA ILE A 66 -1.58 -0.45 2.81
C ILE A 66 -2.82 -1.03 3.49
N GLY A 67 -2.69 -1.47 4.74
CA GLY A 67 -3.82 -2.04 5.45
C GLY A 67 -3.55 -2.40 6.91
N ASN A 68 -4.42 -3.25 7.43
CA ASN A 68 -4.38 -3.71 8.81
C ASN A 68 -3.65 -5.07 8.94
N SER A 69 -3.54 -5.61 10.16
CA SER A 69 -2.78 -6.85 10.40
C SER A 69 -3.29 -8.07 9.63
N TYR A 70 -4.52 -8.10 9.14
CA TYR A 70 -5.01 -9.23 8.33
C TYR A 70 -4.29 -9.31 6.97
N GLY A 71 -3.79 -8.19 6.44
CA GLY A 71 -3.03 -8.16 5.19
C GLY A 71 -1.74 -8.99 5.23
N LYS A 72 -1.24 -9.35 6.42
CA LYS A 72 0.00 -10.14 6.56
C LYS A 72 -0.13 -11.51 5.92
N PHE A 73 -1.33 -12.07 5.90
CA PHE A 73 -1.60 -13.36 5.28
C PHE A 73 -1.54 -13.27 3.76
N ILE A 74 -1.96 -12.13 3.19
CA ILE A 74 -1.83 -11.88 1.75
C ILE A 74 -0.36 -11.72 1.38
N GLN A 75 0.41 -10.95 2.16
CA GLN A 75 1.86 -10.83 1.94
C GLN A 75 2.53 -12.21 1.95
N ARG A 76 2.24 -13.04 2.95
CA ARG A 76 2.74 -14.43 3.02
C ARG A 76 2.35 -15.25 1.78
N ASP A 77 1.10 -15.16 1.35
CA ASP A 77 0.62 -15.93 0.20
C ASP A 77 1.31 -15.49 -1.10
N THR A 78 1.53 -14.18 -1.27
CA THR A 78 2.26 -13.64 -2.43
C THR A 78 3.72 -14.06 -2.43
N PHE A 79 4.38 -14.05 -1.26
CA PHE A 79 5.75 -14.54 -1.09
C PHE A 79 5.88 -16.03 -1.40
N TYR A 80 4.88 -16.85 -1.07
CA TYR A 80 4.88 -18.29 -1.38
C TYR A 80 4.93 -18.56 -2.90
N LYS A 81 4.37 -17.67 -3.74
CA LYS A 81 4.48 -17.76 -5.20
C LYS A 81 5.91 -17.50 -5.69
N GLY A 82 6.70 -16.77 -4.91
CA GLY A 82 8.09 -16.42 -5.18
C GLY A 82 8.41 -15.02 -4.66
N GLU A 83 9.68 -14.77 -4.34
CA GLU A 83 10.11 -13.47 -3.80
C GLU A 83 9.81 -12.31 -4.76
N ALA A 84 9.97 -12.52 -6.08
CA ALA A 84 9.62 -11.55 -7.11
C ALA A 84 8.12 -11.20 -7.17
N PHE A 85 7.24 -12.01 -6.56
CA PHE A 85 5.80 -11.77 -6.49
C PHE A 85 5.35 -11.24 -5.13
N GLU A 86 6.25 -11.14 -4.15
CA GLU A 86 5.91 -10.61 -2.83
C GLU A 86 5.34 -9.20 -2.94
N VAL A 87 4.28 -8.95 -2.19
CA VAL A 87 3.72 -7.61 -2.02
C VAL A 87 3.75 -7.27 -0.53
N PRO A 88 4.72 -6.43 -0.09
CA PRO A 88 4.87 -6.10 1.32
C PRO A 88 3.69 -5.31 1.89
N LEU A 89 3.38 -5.54 3.18
CA LEU A 89 2.33 -4.85 3.90
C LEU A 89 2.86 -3.66 4.72
N ILE A 90 2.41 -2.45 4.36
CA ILE A 90 2.51 -1.23 5.15
C ILE A 90 1.30 -1.13 6.08
N ARG A 91 1.55 -1.03 7.39
CA ARG A 91 0.51 -1.13 8.43
C ARG A 91 -0.03 0.26 8.79
N ILE A 92 -1.10 0.66 8.10
CA ILE A 92 -1.88 1.85 8.43
C ILE A 92 -3.36 1.45 8.36
N GLY A 93 -4.06 1.58 9.48
CA GLY A 93 -5.47 1.23 9.59
C GLY A 93 -5.77 0.53 10.91
N PHE A 94 -6.82 -0.28 10.91
CA PHE A 94 -7.29 -0.98 12.10
C PHE A 94 -7.88 -2.36 11.74
N PRO A 95 -7.65 -3.41 12.55
CA PRO A 95 -6.78 -3.46 13.72
C PRO A 95 -5.30 -3.74 13.37
N ILE A 96 -4.37 -3.17 14.15
CA ILE A 96 -2.95 -3.54 14.10
C ILE A 96 -2.59 -4.29 15.38
N PHE A 97 -2.55 -5.63 15.29
CA PHE A 97 -2.28 -6.51 16.43
C PHE A 97 -0.84 -6.98 16.53
N ASP A 98 -0.13 -7.02 15.40
CA ASP A 98 1.21 -7.61 15.31
C ASP A 98 2.35 -6.57 15.37
N ARG A 99 2.04 -5.34 15.76
CA ARG A 99 3.00 -4.26 16.06
C ARG A 99 2.52 -3.47 17.27
N HIS A 100 3.45 -3.03 18.10
CA HIS A 100 3.13 -2.32 19.34
C HIS A 100 3.11 -0.80 19.10
N HIS A 101 2.26 -0.10 19.84
CA HIS A 101 2.20 1.37 19.93
C HIS A 101 1.84 2.15 18.65
N LEU A 102 1.56 1.50 17.51
CA LEU A 102 1.12 2.19 16.30
C LEU A 102 -0.24 2.88 16.43
N HIS A 103 -1.06 2.51 17.42
CA HIS A 103 -2.29 3.22 17.75
C HIS A 103 -2.07 4.66 18.26
N ARG A 104 -0.83 5.04 18.59
CA ARG A 104 -0.46 6.40 19.01
C ARG A 104 -0.18 7.34 17.83
N MET A 105 -0.07 6.80 16.62
CA MET A 105 0.36 7.55 15.44
C MET A 105 -0.81 8.31 14.81
N THR A 106 -0.48 9.43 14.16
CA THR A 106 -1.45 10.36 13.58
C THR A 106 -1.59 10.11 12.07
N THR A 107 -2.81 10.17 11.54
CA THR A 107 -3.08 10.09 10.08
C THR A 107 -3.90 11.28 9.57
N LEU A 108 -4.20 12.24 10.44
CA LEU A 108 -4.97 13.44 10.14
C LEU A 108 -4.10 14.70 10.18
N GLY A 109 -4.49 15.71 9.41
CA GLY A 109 -3.75 16.98 9.33
C GLY A 109 -2.35 16.85 8.74
N TYR A 110 -1.57 17.93 8.83
CA TYR A 110 -0.20 17.96 8.31
C TYR A 110 0.74 17.02 9.06
N GLU A 111 0.56 16.87 10.38
CA GLU A 111 1.32 15.91 11.19
C GLU A 111 1.13 14.48 10.67
N GLY A 112 -0.12 14.08 10.42
CA GLY A 112 -0.41 12.77 9.85
C GLY A 112 0.12 12.58 8.44
N ALA A 113 0.08 13.63 7.61
CA ALA A 113 0.66 13.59 6.27
C ALA A 113 2.17 13.34 6.29
N ILE A 114 2.91 14.00 7.19
CA ILE A 114 4.34 13.76 7.39
C ILE A 114 4.60 12.32 7.84
N TYR A 115 3.82 11.83 8.82
CA TYR A 115 3.96 10.45 9.28
C TYR A 115 3.72 9.42 8.16
N MET A 116 2.65 9.60 7.39
CA MET A 116 2.32 8.72 6.27
C MET A 116 3.41 8.77 5.18
N LEU A 117 3.86 9.96 4.79
CA LEU A 117 4.93 10.13 3.80
C LEU A 117 6.21 9.40 4.23
N THR A 118 6.68 9.67 5.45
CA THR A 118 7.89 9.06 6.01
C THR A 118 7.77 7.53 6.07
N THR A 119 6.59 7.01 6.43
CA THR A 119 6.35 5.56 6.49
C THR A 119 6.38 4.93 5.10
N LEU A 120 5.79 5.59 4.09
CA LEU A 120 5.73 5.07 2.73
C LEU A 120 7.12 5.07 2.06
N VAL A 121 7.84 6.20 2.10
CA VAL A 121 9.15 6.29 1.45
C VAL A 121 10.16 5.33 2.08
N ASN A 122 10.20 5.22 3.41
CA ASN A 122 11.12 4.30 4.08
C ASN A 122 10.77 2.84 3.80
N ALA A 123 9.50 2.48 3.60
CA ALA A 123 9.12 1.13 3.19
C ALA A 123 9.62 0.81 1.78
N ILE A 124 9.59 1.79 0.87
CA ILE A 124 10.16 1.66 -0.49
C ILE A 124 11.67 1.43 -0.39
N LEU A 125 12.38 2.25 0.41
CA LEU A 125 13.83 2.13 0.58
C LEU A 125 14.24 0.80 1.25
N GLU A 126 13.49 0.34 2.26
CA GLU A 126 13.74 -0.95 2.93
C GLU A 126 13.59 -2.13 1.96
N GLN A 127 12.57 -2.08 1.09
CA GLN A 127 12.38 -3.09 0.04
C GLN A 127 13.51 -3.04 -1.01
N LEU A 128 13.92 -1.83 -1.42
CA LEU A 128 15.02 -1.65 -2.37
C LEU A 128 16.35 -2.19 -1.81
N ASP A 129 16.67 -1.91 -0.55
CA ASP A 129 17.85 -2.47 0.13
C ASP A 129 17.77 -4.00 0.23
N LYS A 130 16.58 -4.56 0.50
CA LYS A 130 16.37 -6.01 0.51
C LYS A 130 16.66 -6.63 -0.87
N GLU A 131 16.28 -5.96 -1.95
CA GLU A 131 16.50 -6.39 -3.32
C GLU A 131 17.95 -6.23 -3.78
N THR A 132 18.68 -5.24 -3.25
CA THR A 132 20.06 -4.97 -3.68
C THR A 132 21.16 -5.52 -2.77
N LYS A 133 20.86 -6.07 -1.58
CA LYS A 133 21.88 -6.61 -0.63
C LYS A 133 22.68 -7.85 -1.10
N GLY A 134 22.39 -8.43 -2.26
CA GLY A 134 23.10 -9.60 -2.78
C GLY A 134 24.54 -9.29 -3.20
N MET A 135 25.52 -9.76 -2.42
CA MET A 135 26.96 -9.55 -2.68
C MET A 135 27.37 -10.06 -4.06
N GLY A 136 28.04 -9.22 -4.86
CA GLY A 136 28.54 -9.55 -6.19
C GLY A 136 27.45 -9.89 -7.22
N THR A 137 26.18 -9.57 -6.93
CA THR A 137 25.05 -9.85 -7.83
C THR A 137 24.19 -8.61 -8.03
N THR A 138 23.68 -8.01 -6.95
CA THR A 138 22.75 -6.86 -6.98
C THR A 138 23.28 -5.65 -6.20
N ASP A 139 24.37 -5.81 -5.46
CA ASP A 139 24.98 -4.83 -4.57
C ASP A 139 25.61 -3.62 -5.27
N TYR A 140 25.70 -3.65 -6.60
CA TYR A 140 26.07 -2.49 -7.41
C TYR A 140 25.10 -1.30 -7.24
N ASN A 141 23.89 -1.52 -6.70
CA ASN A 141 22.88 -0.50 -6.40
C ASN A 141 22.50 -0.49 -4.90
N TYR A 142 23.41 -0.96 -4.04
CA TYR A 142 23.30 -0.91 -2.58
C TYR A 142 24.02 0.33 -2.06
N ASP A 143 23.44 1.49 -2.38
CA ASP A 143 24.05 2.81 -2.15
C ASP A 143 23.99 3.26 -0.69
N LEU A 144 25.00 4.04 -0.29
CA LEU A 144 25.05 4.67 1.04
C LEU A 144 24.06 5.83 1.19
N VAL A 145 23.78 6.55 0.10
CA VAL A 145 22.91 7.74 0.08
C VAL A 145 21.81 7.49 -0.96
N ARG A 146 20.56 7.74 -0.58
CA ARG A 146 19.36 7.56 -1.40
C ARG A 146 18.52 8.82 -1.43
#